data_AF-A0A0Q6ZTL1-F1
#
_entry.id   AF-A0A0Q6ZTL1-F1
#
_cell.length_a   1.000
_cell.length_b   1.000
_cell.length_c   1.000
_cell.angle_alpha   90.00
_cell.angle_beta   90.00
_cell.angle_gamma   90.00
#
_symmetry.space_group_name_H-M   'P 1'
#
loop_
_entity.id
_entity.type
_entity.pdbx_description
1 polymer ?
#
loop_
_entity_poly.entity_id
_entity_poly.type
_entity_poly.pdbx_seq_one_letter_code
_entity_poly.pdbx_strand_id
1 'polypeptide(L)'
;MVESLRIIFGRSGQAALFSLVALGAGAGCQSAPATTTVPTAAALEVTVEDADQPQAATPRPTYSDGYPSFAGSLNAANVQMTNEEAQALQFRLTALSKARKAGTISEAEYQAKLAELRKLAAEHGADTQALIAK
;
A
#
# COMPACT_ATOMS: atom_id res chain seq x y z
N MET A 1 10.11 33.52 58.81
CA MET A 1 9.26 33.56 57.59
C MET A 1 9.57 32.31 56.79
N VAL A 2 9.06 31.17 57.29
CA VAL A 2 9.12 29.81 56.75
C VAL A 2 7.78 29.17 57.18
N GLU A 3 7.24 28.26 56.38
CA GLU A 3 5.96 27.53 56.54
C GLU A 3 4.69 28.17 55.95
N SER A 4 4.48 27.96 54.64
CA SER A 4 3.15 27.69 54.09
C SER A 4 3.24 26.91 52.78
N LEU A 5 3.99 25.80 52.84
CA LEU A 5 4.01 24.76 51.82
C LEU A 5 3.56 23.47 52.51
N ARG A 6 2.23 23.24 52.58
CA ARG A 6 1.51 21.95 52.79
C ARG A 6 0.11 22.15 53.40
N ILE A 7 -0.79 22.74 52.62
CA ILE A 7 -2.25 22.61 52.79
C ILE A 7 -2.76 22.72 51.35
N ILE A 8 -3.03 21.65 50.61
CA ILE A 8 -4.33 20.98 50.52
C ILE A 8 -4.06 19.61 49.87
N PHE A 9 -3.59 18.63 50.66
CA PHE A 9 -3.83 17.23 50.38
C PHE A 9 -5.19 16.90 50.98
N GLY A 10 -6.15 16.45 50.16
CA GLY A 10 -7.39 15.84 50.64
C GLY A 10 -8.65 16.65 50.40
N ARG A 11 -9.24 16.51 49.20
CA ARG A 11 -10.69 16.39 49.08
C ARG A 11 -11.09 15.68 47.79
N SER A 12 -11.82 14.58 47.94
CA SER A 12 -12.84 14.08 47.01
C SER A 12 -12.40 13.90 45.55
N GLY A 13 -11.97 12.73 45.09
CA GLY A 13 -12.63 11.45 45.35
C GLY A 13 -14.01 11.34 44.71
N GLN A 14 -14.40 12.22 43.77
CA GLN A 14 -15.59 12.06 42.89
C GLN A 14 -15.42 12.86 41.59
N ALA A 15 -14.59 12.36 40.67
CA ALA A 15 -14.65 12.76 39.26
C ALA A 15 -14.21 11.59 38.34
N ALA A 16 -14.34 10.36 38.82
CA ALA A 16 -13.99 9.13 38.12
C ALA A 16 -15.20 8.19 38.06
N LEU A 17 -16.39 8.69 37.74
CA LEU A 17 -17.60 7.87 37.59
C LEU A 17 -18.62 8.53 36.64
N PHE A 18 -18.24 8.92 35.42
CA PHE A 18 -19.24 9.20 34.37
C PHE A 18 -18.65 8.99 32.98
N SER A 19 -18.51 7.73 32.57
CA SER A 19 -18.71 7.28 31.17
C SER A 19 -18.24 5.83 31.00
N LEU A 20 -18.88 4.90 31.71
CA LEU A 20 -18.81 3.46 31.42
C LEU A 20 -20.24 2.90 31.26
N VAL A 21 -20.94 3.30 30.20
CA VAL A 21 -22.12 2.58 29.67
C VAL A 21 -22.23 2.87 28.18
N ALA A 22 -21.72 1.96 27.36
CA ALA A 22 -22.27 1.60 26.05
C ALA A 22 -21.48 0.40 25.47
N LEU A 23 -21.42 -0.71 26.22
CA LEU A 23 -21.33 -2.02 25.58
C LEU A 23 -22.72 -2.35 25.04
N GLY A 24 -22.84 -2.45 23.73
CA GLY A 24 -24.07 -2.95 23.11
C GLY A 24 -24.08 -2.78 21.60
N ALA A 25 -24.24 -3.91 20.90
CA ALA A 25 -24.42 -4.03 19.46
C ALA A 25 -23.15 -3.87 18.58
N GLY A 26 -22.11 -4.64 18.91
CA GLY A 26 -21.34 -5.29 17.84
C GLY A 26 -22.26 -6.27 17.11
N ALA A 27 -23.07 -5.77 16.17
CA ALA A 27 -23.71 -6.62 15.19
C ALA A 27 -22.59 -7.29 14.40
N GLY A 28 -22.35 -8.56 14.68
CA GLY A 28 -21.54 -9.39 13.81
C GLY A 28 -22.20 -9.37 12.44
N CYS A 29 -21.50 -8.85 11.44
CA CYS A 29 -21.77 -9.22 10.07
C CYS A 29 -21.29 -10.67 9.89
N GLN A 30 -22.03 -11.62 10.48
CA GLN A 30 -21.95 -13.01 10.07
C GLN A 30 -22.45 -13.05 8.62
N SER A 31 -21.50 -13.01 7.68
CA SER A 31 -21.79 -13.28 6.28
C SER A 31 -22.15 -14.77 6.19
N ALA A 32 -23.43 -15.09 6.40
CA ALA A 32 -23.95 -16.37 5.96
C ALA A 32 -23.74 -16.42 4.43
N PRO A 33 -23.13 -17.48 3.88
CA PRO A 33 -23.11 -17.64 2.44
C PRO A 33 -24.55 -17.88 2.01
N ALA A 34 -25.18 -16.87 1.44
CA ALA A 34 -26.37 -17.07 0.64
C ALA A 34 -25.92 -17.92 -0.55
N THR A 35 -26.27 -19.21 -0.54
CA THR A 35 -26.14 -20.09 -1.70
C THR A 35 -27.21 -19.68 -2.71
N THR A 36 -27.08 -18.49 -3.27
CA THR A 36 -27.72 -18.14 -4.52
C THR A 36 -26.76 -18.61 -5.59
N THR A 37 -27.11 -19.68 -6.29
CA THR A 37 -26.48 -20.06 -7.55
C THR A 37 -26.79 -18.98 -8.57
N VAL A 38 -26.09 -17.85 -8.44
CA VAL A 38 -25.88 -16.90 -9.52
C VAL A 38 -24.98 -17.65 -10.51
N PRO A 39 -25.34 -17.75 -11.80
CA PRO A 39 -24.39 -18.25 -12.78
C PRO A 39 -23.11 -17.42 -12.62
N THR A 40 -21.98 -18.08 -12.37
CA THR A 40 -20.67 -17.45 -12.38
C THR A 40 -20.54 -16.70 -13.70
N ALA A 41 -20.81 -15.39 -13.68
CA ALA A 41 -20.25 -14.51 -14.69
C ALA A 41 -18.75 -14.78 -14.59
N ALA A 42 -18.15 -15.29 -15.66
CA ALA A 42 -16.72 -15.56 -15.72
C ALA A 42 -16.03 -14.33 -15.14
N ALA A 43 -15.46 -14.48 -13.94
CA ALA A 43 -14.80 -13.38 -13.27
C ALA A 43 -13.71 -12.92 -14.23
N LEU A 44 -13.61 -11.61 -14.44
CA LEU A 44 -12.60 -11.01 -15.29
C LEU A 44 -11.23 -11.40 -14.71
N GLU A 45 -10.60 -12.41 -15.29
CA GLU A 45 -9.33 -12.95 -14.80
C GLU A 45 -8.22 -12.01 -15.25
N VAL A 46 -7.61 -11.31 -14.29
CA VAL A 46 -6.44 -10.48 -14.53
C VAL A 46 -5.21 -11.29 -14.14
N THR A 47 -4.43 -11.71 -15.12
CA THR A 47 -3.15 -12.40 -14.93
C THR A 47 -2.01 -11.40 -14.95
N VAL A 48 -0.93 -11.70 -14.24
CA VAL A 48 0.32 -10.93 -14.26
C VAL A 48 1.34 -11.77 -15.03
N GLU A 49 2.08 -11.15 -15.94
CA GLU A 49 3.18 -11.82 -16.65
C GLU A 49 4.23 -12.36 -15.67
N ASP A 50 4.63 -13.61 -15.83
CA ASP A 50 5.76 -14.17 -15.10
C ASP A 50 7.07 -13.71 -15.74
N ALA A 51 7.94 -13.07 -14.96
CA ALA A 51 9.20 -12.52 -15.47
C ALA A 51 10.17 -13.62 -15.92
N ASP A 52 10.09 -14.81 -15.31
CA ASP A 52 10.95 -15.95 -15.63
C ASP A 52 10.41 -16.79 -16.80
N GLN A 53 9.14 -16.60 -17.17
CA GLN A 53 8.46 -17.27 -18.30
C GLN A 53 7.63 -16.28 -19.11
N PRO A 54 8.29 -15.43 -19.94
CA PRO A 54 7.58 -14.48 -20.78
C PRO A 54 6.71 -15.21 -21.80
N GLN A 55 5.42 -14.93 -21.78
CA GLN A 55 4.43 -15.44 -22.70
C GLN A 55 4.32 -14.49 -23.90
N ALA A 56 4.28 -15.03 -25.11
CA ALA A 56 4.09 -14.21 -26.29
C ALA A 56 2.72 -13.50 -26.24
N ALA A 57 2.72 -12.18 -26.47
CA ALA A 57 1.50 -11.38 -26.47
C ALA A 57 0.49 -11.92 -27.50
N THR A 58 -0.65 -12.40 -27.01
CA THR A 58 -1.73 -12.88 -27.87
C THR A 58 -2.52 -11.70 -28.45
N PRO A 59 -2.84 -11.72 -29.76
CA PRO A 59 -3.66 -10.68 -30.38
C PRO A 59 -5.03 -10.60 -29.68
N ARG A 60 -5.36 -9.41 -29.18
CA ARG A 60 -6.61 -9.18 -28.46
C ARG A 60 -7.77 -9.08 -29.45
N PRO A 61 -8.93 -9.73 -29.18
CA PRO A 61 -10.11 -9.53 -30.00
C PRO A 61 -10.53 -8.06 -30.02
N THR A 62 -11.04 -7.58 -31.14
CA THR A 62 -11.61 -6.24 -31.30
C THR A 62 -13.11 -6.35 -31.50
N TYR A 63 -13.87 -5.37 -31.01
CA TYR A 63 -15.28 -5.25 -31.36
C TYR A 63 -15.43 -4.82 -32.83
N SER A 64 -16.65 -4.92 -33.36
CA SER A 64 -16.94 -4.56 -34.77
C SER A 64 -16.79 -3.07 -35.08
N ASP A 65 -16.73 -2.22 -34.05
CA ASP A 65 -16.48 -0.78 -34.13
C ASP A 65 -14.97 -0.44 -34.13
N GLY A 66 -14.09 -1.43 -34.06
CA GLY A 66 -12.63 -1.26 -34.11
C GLY A 66 -11.98 -0.94 -32.77
N TYR A 67 -12.74 -0.82 -31.67
CA TYR A 67 -12.16 -0.67 -30.34
C TYR A 67 -11.69 -2.02 -29.77
N PRO A 68 -10.62 -2.03 -28.95
CA PRO A 68 -10.13 -3.25 -28.33
C PRO A 68 -11.19 -3.85 -27.39
N SER A 69 -11.38 -5.17 -27.48
CA SER A 69 -12.29 -5.88 -26.58
C SER A 69 -11.61 -6.20 -25.25
N PHE A 70 -12.36 -6.05 -24.16
CA PHE A 70 -11.95 -6.51 -22.82
C PHE A 70 -12.50 -7.90 -22.49
N ALA A 71 -13.19 -8.54 -23.45
CA ALA A 71 -13.65 -9.92 -23.30
C ALA A 71 -12.45 -10.88 -23.37
N GLY A 72 -12.12 -11.51 -22.24
CA GLY A 72 -11.01 -12.46 -22.11
C GLY A 72 -10.15 -12.17 -20.87
N SER A 73 -9.09 -12.97 -20.67
CA SER A 73 -8.11 -12.67 -19.62
C SER A 73 -7.38 -11.36 -19.93
N LEU A 74 -7.17 -10.55 -18.89
CA LEU A 74 -6.45 -9.30 -18.96
C LEU A 74 -5.05 -9.53 -18.40
N ASN A 75 -4.01 -9.20 -19.15
CA ASN A 75 -2.68 -9.13 -18.54
C ASN A 75 -2.49 -7.75 -17.89
N ALA A 76 -2.09 -7.71 -16.64
CA ALA A 76 -1.77 -6.46 -15.95
C ALA A 76 -0.52 -5.84 -16.59
N ALA A 77 -0.60 -4.56 -16.96
CA ALA A 77 0.56 -3.84 -17.53
C ALA A 77 1.74 -3.71 -16.55
N ASN A 78 1.51 -3.89 -15.24
CA ASN A 78 2.55 -3.88 -14.21
C ASN A 78 2.54 -5.18 -13.42
N VAL A 79 3.74 -5.63 -13.04
CA VAL A 79 3.94 -6.70 -12.05
C VAL A 79 3.41 -6.24 -10.70
N GLN A 80 2.54 -7.06 -10.10
CA GLN A 80 1.99 -6.78 -8.77
C GLN A 80 3.00 -7.20 -7.70
N MET A 81 3.24 -6.33 -6.72
CA MET A 81 4.12 -6.63 -5.58
C MET A 81 3.46 -7.69 -4.69
N THR A 82 4.21 -8.74 -4.34
CA THR A 82 3.76 -9.78 -3.42
C THR A 82 3.75 -9.29 -1.96
N ASN A 83 3.04 -10.00 -1.08
CA ASN A 83 2.99 -9.67 0.35
C ASN A 83 4.37 -9.79 1.01
N GLU A 84 5.15 -10.78 0.59
CA GLU A 84 6.50 -11.07 1.08
C GLU A 84 7.47 -9.96 0.68
N GLU A 85 7.40 -9.52 -0.58
CA GLU A 85 8.18 -8.38 -1.06
C GLU A 85 7.79 -7.10 -0.33
N ALA A 86 6.49 -6.87 -0.09
CA ALA A 86 6.00 -5.72 0.65
C ALA A 86 6.57 -5.68 2.06
N GLN A 87 6.59 -6.82 2.77
CA GLN A 87 7.25 -6.93 4.07
C GLN A 87 8.76 -6.67 3.96
N ALA A 88 9.45 -7.28 3.00
CA ALA A 88 10.89 -7.09 2.82
C ALA A 88 11.24 -5.61 2.57
N LEU A 89 10.42 -4.90 1.79
CA LEU A 89 10.56 -3.46 1.56
C LEU A 89 10.35 -2.67 2.86
N GLN A 90 9.32 -3.01 3.64
CA GLN A 90 9.05 -2.38 4.94
C GLN A 90 10.23 -2.55 5.91
N PHE A 91 10.82 -3.74 5.98
CA PHE A 91 12.01 -4.00 6.79
C PHE A 91 13.19 -3.13 6.34
N ARG A 92 13.46 -3.06 5.03
CA ARG A 92 14.52 -2.21 4.48
C ARG A 92 14.31 -0.73 4.82
N LEU A 93 13.11 -0.19 4.62
CA LEU A 93 12.80 1.20 4.93
C LEU A 93 12.92 1.51 6.42
N THR A 94 12.54 0.57 7.28
CA THR A 94 12.70 0.69 8.74
C THR A 94 14.18 0.70 9.14
N ALA A 95 14.98 -0.20 8.56
CA ALA A 95 16.42 -0.25 8.80
C ALA A 95 17.13 1.03 8.34
N LEU A 96 16.79 1.54 7.15
CA LEU A 96 17.30 2.82 6.64
C LEU A 96 16.93 3.99 7.56
N SER A 97 15.68 4.03 8.03
CA SER A 97 15.24 5.07 8.96
C SER A 97 15.99 5.03 10.29
N LYS A 98 16.31 3.84 10.80
CA LYS A 98 17.15 3.65 11.99
C LYS A 98 18.59 4.08 11.74
N ALA A 99 19.19 3.67 10.62
CA ALA A 99 20.54 4.05 10.23
C ALA A 99 20.69 5.58 10.10
N ARG A 100 19.70 6.24 9.48
CA ARG A 100 19.65 7.70 9.40
C ARG A 100 19.58 8.35 10.78
N LYS A 101 18.72 7.86 11.67
CA LYS A 101 18.61 8.36 13.05
C LYS A 101 19.88 8.13 13.87
N ALA A 102 20.59 7.04 13.60
CA ALA A 102 21.85 6.69 14.24
C ALA A 102 23.05 7.47 13.68
N GLY A 103 22.87 8.27 12.61
CA GLY A 103 23.94 9.04 11.97
C GLY A 103 24.94 8.17 11.17
N THR A 104 24.58 6.92 10.88
CA THR A 104 25.46 5.99 10.14
C THR A 104 25.40 6.19 8.62
N ILE A 105 24.46 6.99 8.13
CA ILE A 105 24.38 7.44 6.74
C ILE A 105 24.93 8.86 6.68
N SER A 106 25.95 9.09 5.85
CA SER A 106 26.48 10.44 5.68
C SER A 106 25.49 11.33 4.91
N GLU A 107 25.38 12.61 5.30
CA GLU A 107 24.50 13.56 4.62
C GLU A 107 24.91 13.74 3.15
N ALA A 108 26.21 13.69 2.85
CA ALA A 108 26.73 13.83 1.48
C ALA A 108 26.26 12.70 0.55
N GLU A 109 26.30 11.45 1.02
CA GLU A 109 25.82 10.29 0.24
C GLU A 109 24.30 10.34 0.04
N TYR A 110 23.55 10.76 1.07
CA TYR A 110 22.10 10.93 0.95
C TYR A 110 21.75 11.95 -0.14
N GLN A 111 22.43 13.11 -0.15
CA GLN A 111 22.21 14.14 -1.16
C GLN A 111 22.59 13.66 -2.56
N ALA A 112 23.69 12.91 -2.69
CA ALA A 112 24.08 12.32 -3.97
C ALA A 112 23.01 11.34 -4.51
N LYS A 113 22.49 10.45 -3.66
CA LYS A 113 21.40 9.53 -4.03
C LYS A 113 20.10 10.26 -4.37
N LEU A 114 19.79 11.34 -3.65
CA LEU A 114 18.62 12.16 -3.94
C LEU A 114 18.73 12.87 -5.30
N ALA A 115 19.92 13.36 -5.67
CA ALA A 115 20.16 13.95 -6.97
C ALA A 115 19.99 12.91 -8.10
N GLU A 116 20.52 11.71 -7.91
CA GLU A 116 20.33 10.58 -8.84
C GLU A 116 18.85 10.25 -9.05
N LEU A 117 18.07 10.13 -7.96
CA LEU A 117 16.63 9.86 -8.05
C LEU A 117 15.84 10.97 -8.74
N ARG A 118 16.21 12.24 -8.53
CA ARG A 118 15.60 13.37 -9.23
C ARG A 118 15.90 13.34 -10.73
N LYS A 119 17.13 13.00 -11.10
CA LYS A 119 17.52 12.82 -12.50
C LYS A 119 16.71 11.71 -13.16
N LEU A 120 16.63 10.55 -12.51
CA LEU A 120 15.83 9.42 -12.99
C LEU A 120 14.36 9.82 -13.17
N ALA A 121 13.77 10.53 -12.20
CA ALA A 121 12.38 10.98 -12.31
C ALA A 121 12.14 11.94 -13.49
N ALA A 122 13.13 12.75 -13.87
CA ALA A 122 13.04 13.67 -14.99
C ALA A 122 13.21 12.98 -16.35
N GLU A 123 14.13 12.01 -16.45
CA GLU A 123 14.54 11.41 -17.72
C GLU A 123 13.73 10.15 -18.07
N HIS A 124 13.38 9.33 -17.07
CA HIS A 124 12.81 7.99 -17.29
C HIS A 124 11.53 8.00 -18.14
N GLY A 125 10.66 9.01 -17.99
CA GLY A 125 9.44 9.11 -18.77
C GLY A 125 9.69 9.29 -20.27
N ALA A 126 10.62 10.18 -20.63
CA ALA A 126 10.99 10.43 -22.02
C ALA A 126 11.73 9.24 -22.62
N ASP A 127 12.63 8.61 -21.87
CA ASP A 127 13.37 7.42 -22.31
C ASP A 127 12.43 6.25 -22.60
N THR A 128 11.44 6.03 -21.72
CA THR A 128 10.43 4.97 -21.91
C THR A 128 9.56 5.23 -23.15
N GLN A 129 9.16 6.49 -23.38
CA GLN A 129 8.40 6.85 -24.59
C GLN A 129 9.21 6.62 -25.87
N ALA A 130 10.50 6.93 -25.86
CA ALA A 130 11.38 6.69 -27.01
C ALA A 130 11.53 5.20 -27.33
N LEU A 131 11.51 4.32 -26.32
CA LEU A 131 11.53 2.87 -26.51
C LEU A 131 10.23 2.32 -27.12
N ILE A 132 9.08 2.92 -26.79
CA ILE A 132 7.77 2.51 -27.34
C ILE A 132 7.57 2.98 -28.78
N ALA A 133 8.14 4.13 -29.14
CA ALA A 133 8.01 4.71 -30.48
C ALA A 133 8.86 4.01 -31.56
N LYS A 134 9.66 3.00 -31.19
CA LYS A 134 10.56 2.26 -32.07
C LYS A 134 9.95 0.92 -32.47
#